data_AF-A0A3D1E7E8-F1
#
_entry.id   AF-A0A3D1E7E8-F1
#
_cell.length_a   1.000
_cell.length_b   1.000
_cell.length_c   1.000
_cell.angle_alpha   90.00
_cell.angle_beta   90.00
_cell.angle_gamma   90.00
#
_symmetry.space_group_name_H-M   'P 1'
#
loop_
_entity.id
_entity.type
_entity.pdbx_description
1 polymer ?
#
loop_
_entity_poly.entity_id
_entity_poly.type
_entity_poly.pdbx_seq_one_letter_code
_entity_poly.pdbx_strand_id
1 'polypeptide(L)'
;MIQIVPAHTKKLMHAFAVFPFSLYRNHPFWVPPIISSELASWDKTKNPVFDHAEADFFLAYKEEQIVGRVACIVNHTEVNQQGIAKMRFGWFDF
;
A
#
# COMPACT_ATOMS: atom_id res chain seq x y z
N MET A 1 -17.79 -8.52 10.78
CA MET A 1 -16.41 -9.04 10.98
C MET A 1 -15.52 -8.37 9.94
N ILE A 2 -14.28 -8.01 10.29
CA ILE A 2 -13.30 -7.48 9.34
C ILE A 2 -12.35 -8.62 8.95
N GLN A 3 -12.12 -8.79 7.64
CA GLN A 3 -11.15 -9.72 7.09
C GLN A 3 -9.98 -8.94 6.50
N ILE A 4 -8.75 -9.29 6.87
CA ILE A 4 -7.54 -8.69 6.30
C ILE A 4 -7.03 -9.61 5.18
N VAL A 5 -6.84 -9.04 3.99
CA VAL A 5 -6.41 -9.77 2.79
C VAL A 5 -5.08 -9.19 2.31
N PRO A 6 -4.00 -9.99 2.20
CA PRO A 6 -2.76 -9.54 1.59
C PRO A 6 -2.95 -9.29 0.09
N ALA A 7 -2.56 -8.12 -0.39
CA ALA A 7 -2.63 -7.75 -1.79
C ALA A 7 -1.41 -8.26 -2.55
N HIS A 8 -1.44 -9.54 -2.93
CA HIS A 8 -0.34 -10.21 -3.65
C HIS A 8 -0.63 -10.49 -5.15
N THR A 9 -1.82 -10.13 -5.64
CA THR A 9 -2.19 -10.29 -7.06
C THR A 9 -2.35 -8.95 -7.74
N LYS A 10 -2.21 -8.91 -9.08
CA LYS A 10 -2.46 -7.69 -9.86
C LYS A 10 -3.85 -7.10 -9.60
N LYS A 11 -4.88 -7.95 -9.43
CA LYS A 11 -6.25 -7.52 -9.13
C LYS A 11 -6.33 -6.84 -7.76
N LEU A 12 -5.71 -7.43 -6.74
CA LEU A 12 -5.71 -6.86 -5.39
C LEU A 12 -4.85 -5.59 -5.29
N MET A 13 -3.71 -5.54 -5.98
CA MET A 13 -2.88 -4.33 -6.05
C MET A 13 -3.59 -3.18 -6.77
N HIS A 14 -4.34 -3.49 -7.83
CA HIS A 14 -5.20 -2.49 -8.47
C HIS A 14 -6.31 -2.01 -7.52
N ALA A 15 -6.96 -2.93 -6.79
CA ALA A 15 -7.96 -2.56 -5.78
C ALA A 15 -7.35 -1.67 -4.68
N PHE A 16 -6.13 -1.98 -4.24
CA PHE A 16 -5.37 -1.16 -3.29
C PHE A 16 -5.11 0.26 -3.81
N ALA A 17 -4.70 0.42 -5.08
CA ALA A 17 -4.47 1.72 -5.69
C ALA A 17 -5.76 2.55 -5.83
N VAL A 18 -6.89 1.90 -6.13
CA VAL A 18 -8.15 2.57 -6.43
C VAL A 18 -9.00 2.87 -5.19
N PHE A 19 -8.80 2.17 -4.07
CA PHE A 19 -9.59 2.37 -2.84
C PHE A 19 -9.78 3.85 -2.40
N PRO A 20 -8.78 4.76 -2.50
CA PRO A 20 -8.99 6.18 -2.21
C PRO A 20 -10.08 6.86 -3.04
N PHE A 21 -10.34 6.39 -4.26
CA PHE A 21 -11.39 6.93 -5.13
C PHE A 21 -12.80 6.69 -4.57
N SER A 22 -13.01 5.57 -3.86
CA SER A 22 -14.25 5.35 -3.13
C SER A 22 -14.28 6.13 -1.83
N LEU A 23 -13.18 6.13 -1.08
CA LEU A 23 -13.11 6.73 0.25
C LEU A 23 -13.29 8.26 0.22
N TYR A 24 -12.59 8.92 -0.69
CA TYR A 24 -12.51 10.39 -0.75
C TYR A 24 -13.37 11.01 -1.85
N ARG A 25 -14.31 10.25 -2.43
CA ARG A 25 -15.15 10.67 -3.59
C ARG A 25 -15.79 12.05 -3.43
N ASN A 26 -16.27 12.37 -2.23
CA ASN A 26 -17.01 13.59 -1.94
C ASN A 26 -16.14 14.65 -1.22
N HIS A 27 -14.83 14.43 -1.13
CA HIS A 27 -13.93 15.33 -0.43
C HIS A 27 -13.44 16.44 -1.38
N PRO A 28 -13.77 17.72 -1.15
CA PRO A 28 -13.54 18.80 -2.13
C PRO A 28 -12.06 19.11 -2.38
N PHE A 29 -11.17 18.69 -1.48
CA PHE A 29 -9.73 18.92 -1.59
C PHE A 29 -8.93 17.65 -1.92
N TRP A 30 -9.60 16.55 -2.24
CA TRP A 30 -8.91 15.32 -2.57
C TRP A 30 -8.38 15.35 -4.01
N VAL A 31 -7.10 15.02 -4.16
CA VAL A 31 -6.44 14.92 -5.47
C VAL A 31 -6.23 13.44 -5.79
N PRO A 32 -6.86 12.90 -6.85
CA PRO A 32 -6.71 11.50 -7.21
C PRO A 32 -5.27 11.19 -7.67
N PRO A 33 -4.67 10.08 -7.22
CA PRO A 33 -3.36 9.67 -7.70
C PRO A 33 -3.44 9.11 -9.12
N ILE A 34 -2.31 9.12 -9.84
CA ILE A 34 -2.18 8.43 -11.12
C ILE A 34 -1.94 6.93 -10.84
N ILE A 35 -2.97 6.12 -11.05
CA ILE A 35 -2.98 4.68 -10.70
C ILE A 35 -1.77 3.93 -11.30
N SER A 36 -1.42 4.20 -12.55
CA SER A 36 -0.28 3.56 -13.20
C SER A 36 1.06 3.91 -12.55
N SER A 37 1.19 5.13 -12.02
CA SER A 37 2.39 5.54 -11.28
C SER A 37 2.48 4.85 -9.94
N GLU A 38 1.37 4.77 -9.19
CA GLU A 38 1.31 4.03 -7.92
C GLU A 38 1.73 2.57 -8.12
N LEU A 39 1.13 1.89 -9.10
CA LEU A 39 1.46 0.50 -9.42
C LEU A 39 2.93 0.32 -9.86
N ALA A 40 3.49 1.27 -10.60
CA ALA A 40 4.90 1.24 -10.99
C ALA A 40 5.83 1.45 -9.78
N SER A 41 5.47 2.31 -8.83
CA SER A 41 6.23 2.53 -7.59
C SER A 41 6.27 1.30 -6.69
N TRP A 42 5.32 0.38 -6.79
CA TRP A 42 5.30 -0.87 -6.01
C TRP A 42 5.84 -2.10 -6.76
N ASP A 43 6.19 -1.93 -8.04
CA ASP A 43 6.75 -3.00 -8.86
C ASP A 43 8.23 -3.18 -8.54
N LYS A 44 8.57 -4.31 -7.91
CA LYS A 44 9.95 -4.68 -7.55
C LYS A 44 10.89 -4.74 -8.75
N THR A 45 10.37 -4.93 -9.96
CA THR A 45 11.19 -4.95 -11.19
C THR A 45 11.46 -3.56 -11.75
N LYS A 46 10.75 -2.54 -11.27
CA LYS A 46 10.85 -1.16 -11.78
C LYS A 46 11.43 -0.18 -10.77
N ASN A 47 11.17 -0.39 -9.47
CA ASN A 47 11.59 0.54 -8.43
C ASN A 47 12.82 0.00 -7.67
N PRO A 48 14.00 0.62 -7.82
CA PRO A 48 15.23 0.21 -7.15
C PRO A 48 15.18 0.26 -5.61
N VAL A 49 14.16 0.91 -5.03
CA VAL A 49 13.97 0.88 -3.57
C VAL A 49 13.87 -0.56 -3.05
N PHE A 50 13.34 -1.47 -3.87
CA PHE A 50 13.17 -2.87 -3.50
C PHE A 50 14.46 -3.68 -3.49
N ASP A 51 15.58 -3.12 -3.95
CA ASP A 51 16.90 -3.74 -3.79
C ASP A 51 17.33 -3.78 -2.30
N HIS A 52 16.73 -2.93 -1.47
CA HIS A 52 17.09 -2.77 -0.05
C HIS A 52 15.88 -2.55 0.87
N ALA A 53 14.66 -2.66 0.36
CA ALA A 53 13.44 -2.56 1.14
C ALA A 53 12.43 -3.63 0.70
N GLU A 54 11.58 -4.05 1.64
CA GLU A 54 10.43 -4.90 1.38
C GLU A 54 9.15 -4.15 1.75
N ALA A 55 8.09 -4.39 0.97
CA ALA A 55 6.78 -3.83 1.23
C ALA A 55 5.70 -4.90 1.05
N ASP A 56 4.82 -5.00 2.03
CA ASP A 56 3.61 -5.80 1.99
C ASP A 56 2.38 -4.91 2.05
N PHE A 57 1.35 -5.26 1.29
CA PHE A 57 0.15 -4.46 1.13
C PHE A 57 -1.05 -5.26 1.62
N PHE A 58 -1.96 -4.61 2.33
CA PHE A 58 -3.13 -5.25 2.93
C PHE A 58 -4.39 -4.44 2.66
N LEU A 59 -5.48 -5.16 2.39
CA LEU A 59 -6.84 -4.61 2.29
C LEU A 59 -7.68 -5.14 3.44
N ALA A 60 -8.47 -4.25 4.05
CA ALA A 60 -9.49 -4.62 5.02
C ALA A 60 -10.84 -4.74 4.31
N TYR A 61 -11.50 -5.88 4.48
CA TYR A 61 -12.83 -6.16 3.96
C TYR A 61 -13.85 -6.24 5.08
N LYS A 62 -14.99 -5.59 4.90
CA LYS A 62 -16.21 -5.82 5.66
C LYS A 62 -17.22 -6.41 4.69
N GLU A 63 -17.54 -7.70 4.87
CA GLU A 63 -18.29 -8.49 3.88
C GLU A 63 -17.52 -8.47 2.54
N GLU A 64 -18.12 -7.97 1.46
CA GLU A 64 -17.49 -7.88 0.14
C GLU A 64 -16.92 -6.49 -0.18
N GLN A 65 -17.03 -5.55 0.77
CA GLN A 65 -16.62 -4.17 0.57
C GLN A 65 -15.25 -3.91 1.20
N ILE A 66 -14.37 -3.24 0.45
CA ILE A 66 -13.10 -2.74 0.98
C ILE A 66 -13.43 -1.55 1.88
N VAL A 67 -12.93 -1.60 3.12
CA VAL A 67 -13.13 -0.57 4.14
C VAL A 67 -11.82 0.00 4.68
N GLY A 68 -10.69 -0.42 4.12
CA GLY A 68 -9.40 0.15 4.49
C GLY A 68 -8.25 -0.48 3.73
N ARG A 69 -7.09 0.17 3.80
CA ARG A 69 -5.84 -0.34 3.25
C ARG A 69 -4.65 0.11 4.10
N VAL A 70 -3.55 -0.65 4.05
CA VAL A 70 -2.27 -0.27 4.64
C VAL A 70 -1.12 -0.96 3.92
N ALA A 71 0.00 -0.26 3.75
CA ALA A 71 1.28 -0.82 3.35
C ALA A 71 2.22 -0.89 4.56
N CYS A 72 2.89 -2.02 4.73
CA CYS A 72 3.92 -2.27 5.74
C CYS A 72 5.27 -2.31 5.01
N ILE A 73 6.23 -1.49 5.42
CA ILE A 73 7.50 -1.32 4.70
C ILE A 73 8.66 -1.48 5.68
N VAL A 74 9.62 -2.33 5.34
CA VAL A 74 10.88 -2.49 6.07
C VAL A 74 12.01 -2.04 5.17
N ASN A 75 12.85 -1.13 5.66
CA ASN A 75 14.06 -0.71 4.96
C ASN A 75 15.27 -1.43 5.61
N HIS A 76 15.87 -2.35 4.89
CA HIS A 76 16.98 -3.16 5.41
C HIS A 76 18.28 -2.35 5.58
N THR A 77 18.43 -1.20 4.91
CA THR A 77 19.54 -0.27 5.17
C THR A 77 19.43 0.31 6.59
N GLU A 78 18.23 0.74 7.00
CA GLU A 78 17.98 1.24 8.37
C GLU A 78 18.21 0.14 9.40
N VAL A 79 17.68 -1.06 9.14
CA VAL A 79 17.79 -2.19 10.07
C VAL A 79 19.24 -2.68 10.19
N ASN A 80 19.92 -2.93 9.07
CA ASN A 80 21.21 -3.64 9.08
C ASN A 80 22.41 -2.70 9.18
N GLN A 81 22.38 -1.53 8.53
CA GLN A 81 23.54 -0.63 8.48
C GLN A 81 23.49 0.41 9.60
N GLN A 82 22.30 0.88 9.96
CA GLN A 82 22.13 1.87 11.03
C GLN A 82 21.81 1.21 12.38
N GLY A 83 21.50 -0.09 12.40
CA GLY A 83 21.14 -0.82 13.63
C GLY A 83 19.80 -0.40 14.21
N ILE A 84 18.92 0.20 13.39
CA ILE A 84 17.63 0.73 13.83
C ILE A 84 16.54 -0.25 13.39
N ALA A 85 16.11 -1.12 14.30
CA ALA A 85 14.99 -2.03 14.07
C ALA A 85 13.67 -1.24 13.95
N LYS A 86 13.35 -0.82 12.73
CA LYS A 86 12.21 0.04 12.40
C LYS A 86 11.45 -0.49 11.20
N MET A 87 10.12 -0.33 11.25
CA MET A 87 9.24 -0.46 10.10
C MET A 87 8.42 0.81 9.91
N ARG A 88 7.84 0.97 8.73
CA ARG A 88 6.99 2.10 8.37
C ARG A 88 5.63 1.59 7.90
N PHE A 89 4.60 2.37 8.20
CA PHE A 89 3.28 2.19 7.63
C PHE A 89 3.01 3.34 6.65
N GLY A 90 2.44 3.02 5.50
CA GLY A 90 2.05 3.99 4.48
C GLY A 90 0.70 3.62 3.87
N TRP A 91 0.14 4.53 3.06
CA TRP A 91 -1.18 4.34 2.44
C TRP A 91 -2.21 3.86 3.46
N PHE A 92 -2.25 4.51 4.62
CA PHE A 92 -3.09 4.09 5.73
C PHE A 92 -4.41 4.86 5.69
N ASP A 93 -5.43 4.23 5.12
CA ASP A 93 -6.73 4.84 4.80
C ASP A 93 -7.87 3.92 5.26
N PHE A 94 -8.94 4.46 5.86
CA PHE A 94 -10.16 3.75 6.27
C PHE A 94 -11.34 4.71 6.52
#